data_AF-A0A261ESS7-F1
#
_entry.id   AF-A0A261ESS7-F1
#
_cell.length_a   1.000
_cell.length_b   1.000
_cell.length_c   1.000
_cell.angle_alpha   90.00
_cell.angle_beta   90.00
_cell.angle_gamma   90.00
#
_symmetry.space_group_name_H-M   'P 1'
#
loop_
_entity.id
_entity.type
_entity.pdbx_description
1 polymer ?
#
loop_
_entity_poly.entity_id
_entity_poly.type
_entity_poly.pdbx_seq_one_letter_code
_entity_poly.pdbx_strand_id
1 'polypeptide(L)'
;MTDNSPQTSSFPVPPERALIHRRAVFSKGTVDLTNHLVKEETEDSPSSNRRRLNDESLRLIDNLTNRPVDPLFEDARLMPRVQRSQFSIWANRIVVFIICVVVGVGVTSIVQALHKDPRQKVREKLISQIQTTNHRTDTLSSQITQLRVDIDRLTGEVGAATDANKASESDILNGSVPVHGQGVKLTLTNPIVNKENKDKTDKINLITDADLQWFTSQLWSAGSEAIAINGKRIGTQTSIRLAGQTVLVGTDSVQSPYVIEAIGNRKELTEHFAQSEQKNYLKNLRSANITLQISSSKDITLKATGDPDVTYAKRSE
;
A
#
# COMPACT_ATOMS: atom_id res chain seq x y z
N MET A 1 94.90 9.85 14.08
CA MET A 1 94.28 10.63 12.99
C MET A 1 92.79 10.68 13.29
N THR A 2 92.32 11.81 13.79
CA THR A 2 90.91 12.09 14.07
C THR A 2 90.20 12.39 12.75
N ASP A 3 89.25 11.56 12.33
CA ASP A 3 88.37 11.87 11.21
C ASP A 3 86.97 12.16 11.74
N ASN A 4 86.63 13.44 11.68
CA ASN A 4 85.48 14.08 12.29
C ASN A 4 84.59 14.54 11.14
N SER A 5 83.69 13.66 10.68
CA SER A 5 82.70 13.97 9.65
C SER A 5 81.34 14.23 10.32
N PRO A 6 80.66 15.37 10.06
CA PRO A 6 79.49 15.78 10.82
C PRO A 6 78.28 14.88 10.49
N GLN A 7 77.65 14.31 11.52
CA GLN A 7 76.37 13.63 11.41
C GLN A 7 75.29 14.64 10.98
N THR A 8 74.57 14.34 9.91
CA THR A 8 73.39 15.11 9.48
C THR A 8 72.35 15.14 10.58
N SER A 9 71.96 16.33 11.02
CA SER A 9 70.94 16.58 12.04
C SER A 9 69.60 15.96 11.64
N SER A 10 69.11 15.01 12.44
CA SER A 10 67.75 14.50 12.31
C SER A 10 66.77 15.52 12.92
N PHE A 11 65.80 15.97 12.15
CA PHE A 11 64.73 16.83 12.65
C PHE A 11 63.67 16.00 13.38
N PRO A 12 63.17 16.43 14.56
CA PRO A 12 62.07 15.74 15.22
C PRO A 12 60.78 15.85 14.39
N VAL A 13 60.11 14.72 14.17
CA VAL A 13 58.84 14.67 13.44
C VAL A 13 57.71 15.23 14.34
N PRO A 14 56.92 16.22 13.88
CA PRO A 14 55.78 16.75 14.64
C PRO A 14 54.75 15.63 14.95
N PRO A 15 54.10 15.66 16.13
CA PRO A 15 53.22 14.58 16.59
C PRO A 15 52.04 14.27 15.66
N GLU A 16 51.64 15.23 14.81
CA GLU A 16 50.56 15.07 13.83
C GLU A 16 50.95 14.24 12.60
N ARG A 17 52.26 14.04 12.36
CA ARG A 17 52.80 13.21 11.26
C ARG A 17 53.48 11.93 11.75
N ALA A 18 53.38 11.62 13.04
CA ALA A 18 53.88 10.36 13.56
C ALA A 18 53.07 9.18 12.97
N LEU A 19 53.77 8.22 12.36
CA LEU A 19 53.15 7.00 11.83
C LEU A 19 52.49 6.21 12.97
N ILE A 20 51.16 6.30 13.07
CA ILE A 20 50.35 5.56 14.04
C ILE A 20 50.48 4.06 13.70
N HIS A 21 51.34 3.36 14.44
CA HIS A 21 51.37 1.90 14.43
C HIS A 21 50.08 1.38 15.07
N ARG A 22 49.04 1.16 14.26
CA ARG A 22 47.88 0.38 14.69
C ARG A 22 48.35 -1.05 14.91
N ARG A 23 48.59 -1.42 16.18
CA ARG A 23 48.70 -2.82 16.58
C ARG A 23 47.38 -3.52 16.22
N ALA A 24 47.41 -4.29 15.14
CA ALA A 24 46.32 -5.20 14.81
C ALA A 24 46.27 -6.28 15.89
N VAL A 25 45.26 -6.23 16.75
CA VAL A 25 44.95 -7.30 17.70
C VAL A 25 44.20 -8.38 16.94
N PHE A 26 44.94 -9.18 16.17
CA PHE A 26 44.44 -10.44 15.63
C PHE A 26 45.58 -11.46 15.64
N SER A 27 45.20 -12.71 15.90
CA SER A 27 46.03 -13.94 15.84
C SER A 27 46.84 -14.30 17.08
N LYS A 28 46.18 -15.00 18.01
CA LYS A 28 46.80 -16.10 18.77
C LYS A 28 47.26 -17.15 17.75
N GLY A 29 48.52 -17.09 17.36
CA GLY A 29 49.06 -17.95 16.31
C GLY A 29 50.52 -17.64 16.01
N THR A 30 51.34 -17.46 17.05
CA THR A 30 52.79 -17.26 16.92
C THR A 30 53.49 -18.27 17.82
N VAL A 31 53.42 -19.55 17.43
CA VAL A 31 54.18 -20.63 18.09
C VAL A 31 55.27 -21.18 17.18
N ASP A 32 55.44 -20.66 15.96
CA ASP A 32 56.47 -21.17 15.04
C ASP A 32 57.11 -20.07 14.16
N LEU A 33 57.51 -18.97 14.79
CA LEU A 33 58.48 -18.05 14.20
C LEU A 33 59.84 -18.38 14.81
N THR A 34 60.60 -19.24 14.14
CA THR A 34 62.00 -19.46 14.45
C THR A 34 62.80 -18.21 14.07
N ASN A 35 63.43 -17.58 15.04
CA ASN A 35 64.40 -16.51 14.80
C ASN A 35 65.63 -17.11 14.10
N HIS A 36 65.76 -16.88 12.79
CA HIS A 36 67.03 -17.13 12.10
C HIS A 36 67.98 -15.98 12.43
N LEU A 37 68.69 -16.08 13.56
CA LEU A 37 69.87 -15.27 13.80
C LEU A 37 70.94 -15.76 12.81
N VAL A 38 71.30 -14.90 11.85
CA VAL A 38 72.54 -15.08 11.09
C VAL A 38 73.68 -15.01 12.09
N LYS A 39 74.33 -16.15 12.31
CA LYS A 39 75.57 -16.22 13.07
C LYS A 39 76.65 -15.71 12.13
N GLU A 40 77.22 -14.55 12.42
CA GLU A 40 78.43 -14.09 11.74
C GLU A 40 79.50 -15.18 11.89
N GLU A 41 79.89 -15.77 10.77
CA GLU A 41 81.05 -16.66 10.68
C GLU A 41 82.30 -15.83 10.97
N THR A 42 82.92 -16.06 12.12
CA THR A 42 84.34 -15.78 12.32
C THR A 42 85.13 -16.84 11.54
N GLU A 43 85.32 -16.61 10.24
CA GLU A 43 86.37 -17.27 9.48
C GLU A 43 87.71 -16.57 9.72
N ASP A 44 88.56 -17.21 10.52
CA ASP A 44 90.00 -17.04 10.44
C ASP A 44 90.48 -17.66 9.12
N SER A 45 90.99 -16.83 8.20
CA SER A 45 91.79 -17.30 7.07
C SER A 45 92.90 -16.29 6.72
N PRO A 46 94.09 -16.79 6.33
CA PRO A 46 95.33 -16.03 6.43
C PRO A 46 95.51 -15.02 5.31
N SER A 47 96.28 -13.99 5.67
CA SER A 47 96.77 -12.90 4.83
C SER A 47 97.30 -13.37 3.46
N SER A 48 96.65 -12.90 2.40
CA SER A 48 97.22 -12.82 1.06
C SER A 48 97.16 -11.38 0.57
N ASN A 49 98.33 -10.74 0.53
CA ASN A 49 98.54 -9.43 -0.05
C ASN A 49 98.20 -9.46 -1.56
N ARG A 50 97.00 -8.99 -1.92
CA ARG A 50 96.74 -8.52 -3.29
C ARG A 50 96.08 -7.16 -3.25
N ARG A 51 96.74 -6.23 -3.96
CA ARG A 51 96.41 -4.82 -4.08
C ARG A 51 94.94 -4.66 -4.44
N ARG A 52 94.21 -3.90 -3.62
CA ARG A 52 92.92 -3.32 -3.98
C ARG A 52 93.12 -2.38 -5.16
N LEU A 53 92.61 -2.74 -6.31
CA LEU A 53 92.14 -1.78 -7.30
C LEU A 53 90.62 -1.91 -7.30
N ASN A 54 89.96 -0.86 -6.83
CA ASN A 54 88.51 -0.73 -6.87
C ASN A 54 88.09 -0.64 -8.34
N ASP A 55 87.57 -1.73 -8.89
CA ASP A 55 86.80 -1.72 -10.13
C ASP A 55 85.42 -2.34 -9.85
N GLU A 56 84.59 -1.60 -9.11
CA GLU A 56 83.17 -1.94 -8.97
C GLU A 56 82.44 -1.97 -10.32
N SER A 57 82.93 -1.17 -11.28
CA SER A 57 82.47 -1.13 -12.67
C SER A 57 82.70 -2.44 -13.41
N LEU A 58 83.89 -3.05 -13.29
CA LEU A 58 84.18 -4.34 -13.93
C LEU A 58 83.40 -5.49 -13.27
N ARG A 59 83.15 -5.40 -11.96
CA ARG A 59 82.37 -6.40 -11.23
C ARG A 59 80.89 -6.37 -11.62
N LEU A 60 80.36 -5.20 -11.99
CA LEU A 60 79.00 -5.07 -12.51
C LEU A 60 78.88 -5.66 -13.92
N ILE A 61 79.87 -5.42 -14.79
CA ILE A 61 79.89 -5.98 -16.14
C ILE A 61 80.06 -7.51 -16.10
N ASP A 62 80.92 -8.02 -15.22
CA ASP A 62 81.08 -9.47 -15.02
C ASP A 62 79.80 -10.11 -14.48
N ASN A 63 79.12 -9.48 -13.50
CA ASN A 63 77.82 -9.95 -13.04
C ASN A 63 76.75 -9.90 -14.14
N LEU A 64 76.69 -8.86 -14.96
CA LEU A 64 75.69 -8.77 -16.04
C LEU A 64 75.95 -9.79 -17.15
N THR A 65 77.21 -10.13 -17.40
CA THR A 65 77.62 -11.03 -18.49
C THR A 65 77.54 -12.50 -18.07
N ASN A 66 77.93 -12.82 -16.83
CA ASN A 66 78.05 -14.20 -16.36
C ASN A 66 76.94 -14.63 -15.37
N ARG A 67 76.15 -13.70 -14.81
CA ARG A 67 75.02 -13.97 -13.92
C ARG A 67 73.79 -13.15 -14.31
N PRO A 68 73.07 -13.54 -15.37
CA PRO A 68 71.90 -12.79 -15.85
C PRO A 68 70.68 -12.84 -14.91
N VAL A 69 70.77 -13.53 -13.77
CA VAL A 69 69.68 -13.67 -12.80
C VAL A 69 70.03 -12.93 -11.51
N ASP A 70 69.16 -11.99 -11.14
CA ASP A 70 69.28 -11.13 -9.95
C ASP A 70 69.29 -11.99 -8.67
N PRO A 71 70.20 -11.77 -7.70
CA PRO A 71 70.22 -12.50 -6.42
C PRO A 71 68.87 -12.48 -5.67
N LEU A 72 68.04 -11.46 -5.85
CA LEU A 72 66.67 -11.42 -5.31
C LEU A 72 65.74 -12.52 -5.87
N PHE A 73 66.01 -13.02 -7.08
CA PHE A 73 65.27 -14.14 -7.67
C PHE A 73 65.69 -15.51 -7.11
N GLU A 74 66.90 -15.65 -6.57
CA GLU A 74 67.33 -16.89 -5.90
C GLU A 74 66.64 -17.04 -4.53
N ASP A 75 66.47 -15.95 -3.79
CA ASP A 75 65.76 -15.94 -2.50
C ASP A 75 64.28 -16.37 -2.63
N ALA A 76 63.62 -16.00 -3.74
CA ALA A 76 62.25 -16.44 -4.00
C ALA A 76 62.13 -17.95 -4.25
N ARG A 77 63.22 -18.61 -4.67
CA ARG A 77 63.27 -20.07 -4.87
C ARG A 77 63.62 -20.83 -3.59
N LEU A 78 64.14 -20.14 -2.58
CA LEU A 78 64.43 -20.71 -1.26
C LEU A 78 63.22 -20.69 -0.31
N MET A 79 62.07 -20.15 -0.73
CA MET A 79 60.82 -20.35 0.02
C MET A 79 60.54 -21.86 0.09
N PRO A 80 60.53 -22.48 1.29
CA PRO A 80 60.24 -23.89 1.41
C PRO A 80 58.85 -24.11 0.84
N ARG A 81 58.75 -24.96 -0.19
CA ARG A 81 57.48 -25.42 -0.74
C ARG A 81 56.77 -26.11 0.40
N VAL A 82 55.88 -25.39 1.09
CA VAL A 82 55.11 -25.91 2.22
C VAL A 82 54.40 -27.16 1.69
N GLN A 83 54.90 -28.33 2.09
CA GLN A 83 54.29 -29.61 1.77
C GLN A 83 52.97 -29.63 2.52
N ARG A 84 51.93 -29.07 1.91
CA ARG A 84 50.57 -29.16 2.45
C ARG A 84 50.23 -30.64 2.43
N SER A 85 50.26 -31.25 3.62
CA SER A 85 49.85 -32.64 3.81
C SER A 85 48.48 -32.86 3.16
N GLN A 86 48.31 -34.00 2.49
CA GLN A 86 47.04 -34.38 1.85
C GLN A 86 45.86 -34.27 2.84
N PHE A 87 46.15 -34.49 4.14
CA PHE A 87 45.20 -34.30 5.23
C PHE A 87 44.73 -32.84 5.40
N SER A 88 45.63 -31.86 5.28
CA SER A 88 45.27 -30.43 5.37
C SER A 88 44.38 -29.97 4.20
N ILE A 89 44.62 -30.52 3.00
CA ILE A 89 43.79 -30.26 1.82
C ILE A 89 42.39 -30.84 2.04
N TRP A 90 42.29 -32.06 2.57
CA TRP A 90 41.01 -32.71 2.83
C TRP A 90 40.24 -32.05 3.98
N ALA A 91 40.93 -31.65 5.04
CA ALA A 91 40.34 -30.89 6.16
C ALA A 91 39.78 -29.54 5.70
N ASN A 92 40.49 -28.79 4.86
CA ASN A 92 40.00 -27.51 4.33
C ASN A 92 38.75 -27.69 3.44
N ARG A 93 38.70 -28.77 2.64
CA ARG A 93 37.51 -29.12 1.85
C ARG A 93 36.29 -29.41 2.72
N ILE A 94 36.46 -30.10 3.84
CA ILE A 94 35.39 -30.39 4.79
C ILE A 94 34.88 -29.09 5.43
N VAL A 95 35.78 -28.21 5.85
CA VAL A 95 35.40 -26.91 6.44
C VAL A 95 34.58 -26.07 5.46
N VAL A 96 35.02 -25.97 4.20
CA VAL A 96 34.28 -25.25 3.15
C VAL A 96 32.92 -25.89 2.89
N PHE A 97 32.83 -27.23 2.88
CA PHE A 97 31.56 -27.94 2.72
C PHE A 97 30.58 -27.64 3.87
N ILE A 98 31.06 -27.67 5.11
CA ILE A 98 30.23 -27.34 6.29
C ILE A 98 29.72 -25.91 6.21
N ILE A 99 30.57 -24.94 5.85
CA ILE A 99 30.16 -23.54 5.69
C ILE A 99 29.09 -23.42 4.59
N CYS A 100 29.26 -24.11 3.47
CA CYS A 100 28.29 -24.11 2.38
C CYS A 100 26.93 -24.68 2.82
N VAL A 101 26.93 -25.76 3.61
CA VAL A 101 25.71 -26.36 4.16
C VAL A 101 25.02 -25.40 5.12
N VAL A 102 25.75 -24.75 6.03
CA VAL A 102 25.19 -23.78 6.98
C VAL A 102 24.57 -22.59 6.24
N VAL A 103 25.24 -22.06 5.22
CA VAL A 103 24.72 -20.97 4.39
C VAL A 103 23.48 -21.42 3.62
N GLY A 104 23.49 -22.63 3.02
CA GLY A 104 22.34 -23.18 2.31
C GLY A 104 21.11 -23.36 3.21
N VAL A 105 21.30 -23.88 4.42
CA VAL A 105 20.23 -24.00 5.42
C VAL A 105 19.72 -22.61 5.84
N GLY A 106 20.62 -21.65 6.09
CA GLY A 106 20.22 -20.27 6.41
C GLY A 106 19.37 -19.61 5.32
N VAL A 107 19.80 -19.72 4.05
CA VAL A 107 19.07 -19.17 2.90
C VAL A 107 17.69 -19.84 2.75
N THR A 108 17.63 -21.17 2.86
CA THR A 108 16.35 -21.89 2.75
C THR A 108 15.39 -21.58 3.89
N SER A 109 15.88 -21.42 5.13
CA SER A 109 15.05 -20.99 6.26
C SER A 109 14.47 -19.58 6.05
N ILE A 110 15.28 -18.65 5.53
CA ILE A 110 14.81 -17.29 5.19
C ILE A 110 13.75 -17.37 4.09
N VAL A 111 14.00 -18.11 3.02
CA VAL A 111 13.04 -18.27 1.89
C VAL A 111 11.72 -18.89 2.35
N GLN A 112 11.76 -19.90 3.23
CA GLN A 112 10.54 -20.51 3.80
C GLN A 112 9.78 -19.55 4.72
N ALA A 113 10.48 -18.73 5.52
CA ALA A 113 9.86 -17.70 6.35
C ALA A 113 9.20 -16.60 5.50
N LEU A 114 9.81 -16.23 4.37
CA LEU A 114 9.23 -15.25 3.42
C LEU A 114 8.03 -15.82 2.63
N HIS A 115 8.00 -17.14 2.36
CA HIS A 115 6.92 -17.74 1.56
C HIS A 115 5.64 -18.09 2.34
N LYS A 116 5.69 -18.23 3.67
CA LYS A 116 4.52 -18.65 4.45
C LYS A 116 3.46 -17.56 4.68
N ASP A 117 3.82 -16.28 4.73
CA ASP A 117 2.90 -15.23 5.23
C ASP A 117 2.57 -14.00 4.34
N PRO A 118 3.00 -13.85 3.07
CA PRO A 118 2.74 -12.59 2.36
C PRO A 118 1.25 -12.36 2.10
N ARG A 119 0.47 -13.43 1.90
CA ARG A 119 -0.96 -13.31 1.59
C ARG A 119 -1.83 -12.94 2.79
N GLN A 120 -1.51 -13.41 3.99
CA GLN A 120 -2.28 -13.10 5.19
C GLN A 120 -2.01 -11.66 5.67
N LYS A 121 -0.74 -11.27 5.78
CA LYS A 121 -0.35 -9.90 6.17
C LYS A 121 -0.83 -8.84 5.17
N VAL A 122 -0.80 -9.14 3.86
CA VAL A 122 -1.35 -8.24 2.84
C VAL A 122 -2.88 -8.12 2.97
N ARG A 123 -3.59 -9.23 3.20
CA ARG A 123 -5.05 -9.19 3.44
C ARG A 123 -5.41 -8.38 4.68
N GLU A 124 -4.73 -8.59 5.79
CA GLU A 124 -4.96 -7.83 7.03
C GLU A 124 -4.67 -6.34 6.85
N LYS A 125 -3.60 -5.99 6.13
CA LYS A 125 -3.28 -4.60 5.79
C LYS A 125 -4.35 -3.97 4.88
N LEU A 126 -4.86 -4.71 3.90
CA LEU A 126 -5.93 -4.24 3.03
C LEU A 126 -7.25 -4.07 3.81
N ILE A 127 -7.60 -5.03 4.67
CA ILE A 127 -8.82 -4.95 5.51
C ILE A 127 -8.75 -3.73 6.43
N SER A 128 -7.62 -3.52 7.12
CA SER A 128 -7.44 -2.36 8.01
C SER A 128 -7.47 -1.03 7.25
N GLN A 129 -6.90 -0.96 6.04
CA GLN A 129 -7.01 0.21 5.18
C GLN A 129 -8.44 0.50 4.73
N ILE A 130 -9.20 -0.53 4.33
CA ILE A 130 -10.62 -0.39 3.97
C ILE A 130 -11.42 0.10 5.19
N GLN A 131 -11.22 -0.51 6.36
CA GLN A 131 -11.90 -0.11 7.59
C GLN A 131 -11.60 1.34 7.98
N THR A 132 -10.33 1.74 7.92
CA THR A 132 -9.92 3.14 8.24
C THR A 132 -10.53 4.12 7.25
N THR A 133 -10.60 3.76 5.96
CA THR A 133 -11.19 4.60 4.92
C THR A 133 -12.70 4.74 5.11
N ASN A 134 -13.40 3.62 5.35
CA ASN A 134 -14.84 3.64 5.63
C ASN A 134 -15.15 4.49 6.86
N HIS A 135 -14.39 4.33 7.96
CA HIS A 135 -14.57 5.14 9.15
C HIS A 135 -14.40 6.64 8.88
N ARG A 136 -13.44 7.04 8.03
CA ARG A 136 -13.29 8.44 7.62
C ARG A 136 -14.52 8.92 6.86
N THR A 137 -14.99 8.15 5.87
CA THR A 137 -16.20 8.47 5.12
C THR A 137 -17.42 8.62 6.04
N ASP A 138 -17.59 7.73 7.02
CA ASP A 138 -18.68 7.79 7.99
C ASP A 138 -18.60 9.03 8.89
N THR A 139 -17.40 9.39 9.36
CA THR A 139 -17.19 10.61 10.14
C THR A 139 -17.48 11.88 9.34
N LEU A 140 -17.04 11.94 8.08
CA LEU A 140 -17.29 13.06 7.18
C LEU A 140 -18.78 13.18 6.85
N SER A 141 -19.45 12.06 6.57
CA SER A 141 -20.90 12.02 6.35
C SER A 141 -21.69 12.50 7.58
N SER A 142 -21.25 12.09 8.78
CA SER A 142 -21.85 12.55 10.04
C SER A 142 -21.63 14.04 10.26
N GLN A 143 -20.44 14.56 9.96
CA GLN A 143 -20.15 16.01 10.03
C GLN A 143 -20.99 16.81 9.04
N ILE A 144 -21.13 16.36 7.78
CA ILE A 144 -21.99 17.00 6.79
C ILE A 144 -23.44 17.02 7.29
N THR A 145 -23.92 15.92 7.88
CA THR A 145 -25.27 15.84 8.42
C THR A 145 -25.45 16.81 9.60
N GLN A 146 -24.48 16.90 10.51
CA GLN A 146 -24.51 17.86 11.63
C GLN A 146 -24.49 19.30 11.13
N LEU A 147 -23.59 19.64 10.19
CA LEU A 147 -23.53 20.98 9.61
C LEU A 147 -24.83 21.36 8.91
N ARG A 148 -25.48 20.43 8.19
CA ARG A 148 -26.80 20.68 7.60
C ARG A 148 -27.85 20.98 8.68
N VAL A 149 -27.90 20.19 9.75
CA VAL A 149 -28.83 20.44 10.87
C VAL A 149 -28.55 21.80 11.53
N ASP A 150 -27.28 22.18 11.68
CA ASP A 150 -26.90 23.48 12.23
C ASP A 150 -27.31 24.64 11.30
N ILE A 151 -27.10 24.48 9.98
CA ILE A 151 -27.57 25.44 8.96
C ILE A 151 -29.10 25.56 9.02
N ASP A 152 -29.82 24.44 9.08
CA ASP A 152 -31.29 24.44 9.16
C ASP A 152 -31.76 25.17 10.43
N ARG A 153 -31.10 24.93 11.57
CA ARG A 153 -31.40 25.59 12.84
C ARG A 153 -31.14 27.10 12.78
N LEU A 154 -29.96 27.50 12.32
CA LEU A 154 -29.57 28.91 12.18
C LEU A 154 -30.48 29.65 11.19
N THR A 155 -30.83 29.00 10.08
CA THR A 155 -31.76 29.55 9.09
C THR A 155 -33.17 29.69 9.67
N GLY A 156 -33.63 28.73 10.47
CA GLY A 156 -34.89 28.83 11.21
C GLY A 156 -34.90 29.95 12.25
N GLU A 157 -33.80 30.16 12.97
CA GLU A 157 -33.65 31.26 13.95
C GLU A 157 -33.64 32.64 13.28
N VAL A 158 -33.03 32.78 12.11
CA VAL A 158 -33.01 34.04 11.32
C VAL A 158 -34.34 34.27 10.59
N GLY A 159 -34.95 33.21 10.05
CA GLY A 159 -36.24 33.27 9.34
C GLY A 159 -37.44 33.58 10.22
N ALA A 160 -37.35 33.37 11.54
CA ALA A 160 -38.40 33.78 12.48
C ALA A 160 -38.56 35.31 12.59
N ALA A 161 -37.59 36.10 12.12
CA ALA A 161 -37.64 37.57 12.16
C ALA A 161 -38.25 38.23 10.91
N THR A 162 -38.45 37.49 9.82
CA THR A 162 -39.01 38.00 8.56
C THR A 162 -39.88 36.90 7.95
N ASP A 163 -41.20 37.08 7.83
CA ASP A 163 -42.29 36.31 7.15
C ASP A 163 -42.01 35.04 6.28
N ALA A 164 -40.92 34.32 6.49
CA ALA A 164 -40.36 33.26 5.65
C ALA A 164 -40.78 31.85 6.11
N ASN A 165 -41.73 31.76 7.05
CA ASN A 165 -42.25 30.51 7.59
C ASN A 165 -43.17 29.74 6.63
N LYS A 166 -43.38 30.24 5.41
CA LYS A 166 -43.94 29.44 4.33
C LYS A 166 -42.79 28.92 3.50
N ALA A 167 -42.50 27.62 3.63
CA ALA A 167 -41.71 26.90 2.63
C ALA A 167 -42.23 27.32 1.26
N SER A 168 -41.37 27.91 0.44
CA SER A 168 -41.81 28.38 -0.86
C SER A 168 -42.16 27.16 -1.70
N GLU A 169 -43.09 27.33 -2.64
CA GLU A 169 -43.46 26.26 -3.57
C GLU A 169 -42.21 25.67 -4.26
N SER A 170 -41.23 26.53 -4.55
CA SER A 170 -39.91 26.14 -5.05
C SER A 170 -39.14 25.20 -4.12
N ASP A 171 -39.21 25.38 -2.80
CA ASP A 171 -38.49 24.54 -1.84
C ASP A 171 -39.12 23.14 -1.76
N ILE A 172 -40.45 23.06 -1.90
CA ILE A 172 -41.18 21.79 -1.96
C ILE A 172 -40.80 21.03 -3.23
N LEU A 173 -40.79 21.72 -4.38
CA LEU A 173 -40.42 21.15 -5.69
C LEU A 173 -38.96 20.71 -5.76
N ASN A 174 -38.05 21.48 -5.16
CA ASN A 174 -36.63 21.14 -5.10
C ASN A 174 -36.33 20.01 -4.11
N GLY A 175 -37.26 19.70 -3.21
CA GLY A 175 -37.06 18.70 -2.17
C GLY A 175 -36.27 19.19 -0.96
N SER A 176 -36.10 20.51 -0.83
CA SER A 176 -35.32 21.17 0.24
C SER A 176 -36.02 21.15 1.60
N VAL A 177 -37.34 21.01 1.63
CA VAL A 177 -38.13 20.94 2.87
C VAL A 177 -38.77 19.56 3.07
N PRO A 178 -38.99 19.12 4.31
CA PRO A 178 -39.77 17.92 4.58
C PRO A 178 -41.23 18.12 4.17
N VAL A 179 -41.85 17.06 3.65
CA VAL A 179 -43.25 17.07 3.21
C VAL A 179 -44.01 15.90 3.83
N HIS A 180 -45.30 16.10 4.06
CA HIS A 180 -46.19 15.09 4.63
C HIS A 180 -47.46 14.98 3.80
N GLY A 181 -48.00 13.77 3.67
CA GLY A 181 -49.24 13.57 2.93
C GLY A 181 -49.61 12.10 2.76
N GLN A 182 -50.78 11.87 2.16
CA GLN A 182 -51.20 10.52 1.80
C GLN A 182 -50.45 10.01 0.57
N GLY A 183 -50.37 8.69 0.41
CA GLY A 183 -49.67 8.11 -0.72
C GLY A 183 -49.56 6.60 -0.72
N VAL A 184 -48.58 6.08 -1.44
CA VAL A 184 -48.31 4.64 -1.57
C VAL A 184 -46.88 4.31 -1.19
N LYS A 185 -46.69 3.09 -0.69
CA LYS A 185 -45.39 2.49 -0.38
C LYS A 185 -45.25 1.21 -1.20
N LEU A 186 -44.24 1.20 -2.07
CA LEU A 186 -43.85 0.09 -2.92
C LEU A 186 -42.60 -0.55 -2.32
N THR A 187 -42.69 -1.83 -1.94
CA THR A 187 -41.56 -2.59 -1.43
C THR A 187 -41.14 -3.63 -2.45
N LEU A 188 -39.93 -3.49 -2.98
CA LEU A 188 -39.31 -4.40 -3.93
C LEU A 188 -38.23 -5.23 -3.23
N THR A 189 -38.37 -6.55 -3.27
CA THR A 189 -37.45 -7.47 -2.61
C THR A 189 -36.79 -8.38 -3.64
N ASN A 190 -35.46 -8.36 -3.67
CA ASN A 190 -34.66 -9.28 -4.47
C ASN A 190 -34.90 -10.74 -4.04
N PRO A 191 -34.73 -11.71 -4.97
CA PRO A 191 -34.81 -13.13 -4.62
C PRO A 191 -33.77 -13.50 -3.55
N ILE A 192 -34.16 -14.36 -2.61
CA ILE A 192 -33.26 -14.92 -1.61
C ILE A 192 -32.34 -15.92 -2.31
N VAL A 193 -31.06 -15.58 -2.43
CA VAL A 193 -30.05 -16.49 -2.99
C VAL A 193 -29.58 -17.44 -1.90
N ASN A 194 -30.08 -18.69 -1.91
CA ASN A 194 -29.54 -19.74 -1.06
C ASN A 194 -28.12 -20.09 -1.53
N LYS A 195 -27.12 -19.85 -0.67
CA LYS A 195 -25.68 -20.05 -0.95
C LYS A 195 -25.30 -21.49 -1.31
N GLU A 196 -26.18 -22.47 -1.09
CA GLU A 196 -25.96 -23.89 -1.39
C GLU A 196 -26.22 -24.26 -2.85
N ASN A 197 -27.00 -23.48 -3.59
CA ASN A 197 -27.29 -23.72 -5.02
C ASN A 197 -26.41 -22.84 -5.92
N LYS A 198 -25.09 -22.97 -5.82
CA LYS A 198 -24.15 -22.29 -6.72
C LYS A 198 -24.05 -22.92 -8.12
N ASP A 199 -24.61 -24.12 -8.30
CA ASP A 199 -24.48 -24.88 -9.55
C ASP A 199 -25.50 -24.50 -10.62
N LYS A 200 -26.49 -23.66 -10.30
CA LYS A 200 -27.37 -23.08 -11.31
C LYS A 200 -26.77 -21.75 -11.78
N THR A 201 -26.19 -21.78 -12.97
CA THR A 201 -25.85 -20.61 -13.79
C THR A 201 -27.10 -19.85 -14.28
N ASP A 202 -28.23 -20.00 -13.60
CA ASP A 202 -29.39 -19.16 -13.80
C ASP A 202 -28.99 -17.75 -13.37
N LYS A 203 -28.90 -16.84 -14.34
CA LYS A 203 -28.67 -15.41 -14.09
C LYS A 203 -29.70 -14.95 -13.06
N ILE A 204 -29.26 -14.75 -11.83
CA ILE A 204 -30.12 -14.19 -10.78
C ILE A 204 -30.38 -12.76 -11.21
N ASN A 205 -31.61 -12.47 -11.58
CA ASN A 205 -32.04 -11.14 -11.93
C ASN A 205 -32.24 -10.36 -10.62
N LEU A 206 -31.32 -9.45 -10.33
CA LEU A 206 -31.43 -8.51 -9.22
C LEU A 206 -32.09 -7.23 -9.75
N ILE A 207 -32.78 -6.52 -8.86
CA ILE A 207 -33.27 -5.18 -9.12
C ILE A 207 -32.08 -4.27 -9.45
N THR A 208 -32.19 -3.58 -10.58
CA THR A 208 -31.22 -2.63 -11.10
C THR A 208 -31.64 -1.19 -10.83
N ASP A 209 -30.75 -0.24 -11.12
CA ASP A 209 -31.07 1.18 -11.12
C ASP A 209 -32.14 1.53 -12.17
N ALA A 210 -32.09 0.92 -13.35
CA ALA A 210 -33.09 1.09 -14.40
C ALA A 210 -34.50 0.71 -13.93
N ASP A 211 -34.64 -0.36 -13.14
CA ASP A 211 -35.93 -0.77 -12.59
C ASP A 211 -36.47 0.30 -11.61
N LEU A 212 -35.62 0.81 -10.72
CA LEU A 212 -36.00 1.85 -9.77
C LEU A 212 -36.32 3.18 -10.45
N GLN A 213 -35.55 3.55 -11.49
CA GLN A 213 -35.86 4.71 -12.34
C GLN A 213 -37.21 4.54 -13.04
N TRP A 214 -37.51 3.33 -13.53
CA TRP A 214 -38.80 3.04 -14.15
C TRP A 214 -39.94 3.23 -13.15
N PHE A 215 -39.86 2.66 -11.95
CA PHE A 215 -40.89 2.86 -10.91
C PHE A 215 -41.06 4.33 -10.54
N THR A 216 -39.96 5.05 -10.40
CA THR A 216 -39.97 6.49 -10.09
C THR A 216 -40.66 7.28 -11.20
N SER A 217 -40.34 6.98 -12.47
CA SER A 217 -40.99 7.59 -13.64
C SER A 217 -42.49 7.30 -13.69
N GLN A 218 -42.89 6.05 -13.41
CA GLN A 218 -44.31 5.66 -13.37
C GLN A 218 -45.09 6.35 -12.24
N LEU A 219 -44.45 6.60 -11.10
CA LEU A 219 -45.07 7.34 -10.00
C LEU A 219 -45.26 8.81 -10.35
N TRP A 220 -44.27 9.42 -11.00
CA TRP A 220 -44.40 10.80 -11.50
C TRP A 220 -45.50 10.91 -12.56
N SER A 221 -45.57 9.96 -13.52
CA SER A 221 -46.64 9.97 -14.53
C SER A 221 -48.03 9.76 -13.94
N ALA A 222 -48.12 9.06 -12.80
CA ALA A 222 -49.35 8.84 -12.06
C ALA A 222 -49.76 10.02 -11.15
N GLY A 223 -49.03 11.14 -11.15
CA GLY A 223 -49.36 12.33 -10.37
C GLY A 223 -48.82 12.32 -8.93
N SER A 224 -47.72 11.60 -8.66
CA SER A 224 -47.03 11.77 -7.38
C SER A 224 -46.45 13.18 -7.26
N GLU A 225 -46.53 13.77 -6.07
CA GLU A 225 -45.99 15.10 -5.76
C GLU A 225 -44.59 15.03 -5.15
N ALA A 226 -44.27 13.92 -4.48
CA ALA A 226 -42.97 13.71 -3.87
C ALA A 226 -42.67 12.22 -3.74
N ILE A 227 -41.42 11.83 -4.05
CA ILE A 227 -40.96 10.44 -4.01
C ILE A 227 -39.69 10.32 -3.17
N ALA A 228 -39.55 9.23 -2.42
CA ALA A 228 -38.31 8.84 -1.77
C ALA A 228 -38.01 7.35 -1.98
N ILE A 229 -36.73 6.99 -2.04
CA ILE A 229 -36.26 5.61 -2.09
C ILE A 229 -35.44 5.34 -0.84
N ASN A 230 -35.83 4.36 -0.03
CA ASN A 230 -35.24 4.02 1.26
C ASN A 230 -35.06 5.24 2.17
N GLY A 231 -36.05 6.15 2.18
CA GLY A 231 -36.02 7.39 2.96
C GLY A 231 -35.17 8.52 2.37
N LYS A 232 -34.60 8.35 1.18
CA LYS A 232 -33.86 9.39 0.44
C LYS A 232 -34.78 10.03 -0.58
N ARG A 233 -35.12 11.31 -0.36
CA ARG A 233 -36.03 12.06 -1.23
C ARG A 233 -35.39 12.32 -2.59
N ILE A 234 -36.16 12.07 -3.64
CA ILE A 234 -35.79 12.34 -5.02
C ILE A 234 -36.09 13.81 -5.30
N GLY A 235 -35.04 14.62 -5.40
CA GLY A 235 -35.10 16.01 -5.84
C GLY A 235 -34.51 16.17 -7.25
N THR A 236 -34.41 17.41 -7.72
CA THR A 236 -33.94 17.75 -9.07
C THR A 236 -32.49 17.33 -9.36
N GLN A 237 -31.66 17.24 -8.32
CA GLN A 237 -30.25 16.83 -8.41
C GLN A 237 -30.01 15.37 -7.98
N THR A 238 -31.05 14.65 -7.55
CA THR A 238 -30.91 13.26 -7.10
C THR A 238 -30.83 12.33 -8.29
N SER A 239 -29.72 11.61 -8.43
CA SER A 239 -29.56 10.56 -9.43
C SER A 239 -29.83 9.17 -8.85
N ILE A 240 -30.29 8.25 -9.68
CA ILE A 240 -30.40 6.82 -9.34
C ILE A 240 -29.42 6.10 -10.25
N ARG A 241 -28.39 5.45 -9.71
CA ARG A 241 -27.33 4.84 -10.53
C ARG A 241 -26.79 3.56 -9.91
N LEU A 242 -26.39 2.61 -10.75
CA LEU A 242 -25.70 1.39 -10.30
C LEU A 242 -24.19 1.64 -10.16
N ALA A 243 -23.63 1.25 -9.01
CA ALA A 243 -22.20 1.20 -8.76
C ALA A 243 -21.79 -0.22 -8.38
N GLY A 244 -21.20 -0.95 -9.34
CA GLY A 244 -20.89 -2.37 -9.18
C GLY A 244 -22.16 -3.21 -9.07
N GLN A 245 -22.47 -3.69 -7.85
CA GLN A 245 -23.67 -4.49 -7.55
C GLN A 245 -24.65 -3.75 -6.61
N THR A 246 -24.43 -2.46 -6.37
CA THR A 246 -25.21 -1.68 -5.40
C THR A 246 -25.78 -0.44 -6.06
N VAL A 247 -27.06 -0.15 -5.78
CA VAL A 247 -27.72 1.05 -6.27
C VAL A 247 -27.37 2.22 -5.36
N LEU A 248 -27.07 3.36 -5.97
CA LEU A 248 -26.88 4.64 -5.31
C LEU A 248 -28.08 5.55 -5.63
N VAL A 249 -28.64 6.18 -4.59
CA VAL A 249 -29.63 7.25 -4.68
C VAL A 249 -28.96 8.53 -4.19
N GLY A 250 -28.67 9.44 -5.13
CA GLY A 250 -27.74 10.54 -4.91
C GLY A 250 -26.34 10.00 -4.60
N THR A 251 -25.88 10.25 -3.38
CA THR A 251 -24.60 9.75 -2.84
C THR A 251 -24.76 8.54 -1.94
N ASP A 252 -25.99 8.18 -1.57
CA ASP A 252 -26.27 7.14 -0.58
C ASP A 252 -26.46 5.78 -1.25
N SER A 253 -25.80 4.76 -0.69
CA SER A 253 -25.96 3.37 -1.09
C SER A 253 -27.25 2.77 -0.51
N VAL A 254 -28.11 2.23 -1.36
CA VAL A 254 -29.36 1.55 -0.97
C VAL A 254 -29.32 0.07 -1.36
N GLN A 255 -29.98 -0.77 -0.56
CA GLN A 255 -30.01 -2.21 -0.74
C GLN A 255 -31.42 -2.76 -0.59
N SER A 256 -31.66 -3.95 -1.16
CA SER A 256 -32.91 -4.69 -1.01
C SER A 256 -33.17 -5.04 0.47
N PRO A 257 -34.41 -4.90 0.97
CA PRO A 257 -35.61 -4.47 0.24
C PRO A 257 -35.62 -2.97 -0.07
N TYR A 258 -35.95 -2.63 -1.31
CA TYR A 258 -36.07 -1.25 -1.75
C TYR A 258 -37.49 -0.75 -1.47
N VAL A 259 -37.59 0.31 -0.68
CA VAL A 259 -38.87 0.91 -0.27
C VAL A 259 -39.00 2.24 -0.97
N ILE A 260 -39.91 2.32 -1.94
CA ILE A 260 -40.25 3.56 -2.64
C ILE A 260 -41.53 4.12 -2.02
N GLU A 261 -41.42 5.30 -1.44
CA GLU A 261 -42.52 6.03 -0.81
C GLU A 261 -42.90 7.20 -1.70
N ALA A 262 -44.17 7.32 -2.04
CA ALA A 262 -44.67 8.33 -2.96
C ALA A 262 -45.91 9.01 -2.38
N ILE A 263 -45.87 10.34 -2.23
CA ILE A 263 -47.01 11.16 -1.83
C ILE A 263 -47.83 11.53 -3.06
N GLY A 264 -49.16 11.43 -2.96
CA GLY A 264 -50.10 11.74 -4.02
C GLY A 264 -51.47 11.07 -3.81
N ASN A 265 -52.36 11.16 -4.80
CA ASN A 265 -53.67 10.53 -4.72
C ASN A 265 -53.54 8.99 -4.70
N ARG A 266 -53.83 8.38 -3.56
CA ARG A 266 -53.69 6.93 -3.33
C ARG A 266 -54.40 6.08 -4.39
N LYS A 267 -55.61 6.48 -4.80
CA LYS A 267 -56.39 5.72 -5.77
C LYS A 267 -55.71 5.74 -7.13
N GLU A 268 -55.39 6.93 -7.63
CA GLU A 268 -54.72 7.12 -8.92
C GLU A 268 -53.37 6.38 -8.96
N LEU A 269 -52.55 6.51 -7.91
CA LEU A 269 -51.27 5.81 -7.82
C LEU A 269 -51.45 4.28 -7.84
N THR A 270 -52.42 3.73 -7.10
CA THR A 270 -52.66 2.27 -7.12
C THR A 270 -53.26 1.77 -8.43
N GLU A 271 -54.16 2.55 -9.04
CA GLU A 271 -54.84 2.20 -10.29
C GLU A 271 -53.87 2.25 -11.48
N HIS A 272 -52.91 3.19 -11.47
CA HIS A 272 -51.87 3.29 -12.49
C HIS A 272 -51.05 1.98 -12.60
N PHE A 273 -50.63 1.39 -11.48
CA PHE A 273 -49.93 0.09 -11.48
C PHE A 273 -50.85 -1.11 -11.82
N ALA A 274 -52.17 -0.91 -11.84
CA ALA A 274 -53.14 -1.91 -12.27
C ALA A 274 -53.42 -1.88 -13.78
N GLN A 275 -52.88 -0.92 -14.53
CA GLN A 275 -53.02 -0.85 -15.99
C GLN A 275 -52.24 -1.97 -16.70
N SER A 276 -52.64 -2.29 -17.94
CA SER A 276 -52.16 -3.49 -18.66
C SER A 276 -50.67 -3.46 -19.01
N GLU A 277 -50.12 -2.28 -19.33
CA GLU A 277 -48.71 -2.12 -19.70
C GLU A 277 -47.79 -2.39 -18.51
N GLN A 278 -48.09 -1.75 -17.38
CA GLN A 278 -47.38 -1.92 -16.12
C GLN A 278 -47.50 -3.37 -15.64
N LYS A 279 -48.69 -4.00 -15.78
CA LYS A 279 -48.89 -5.41 -15.44
C LYS A 279 -47.93 -6.36 -16.15
N ASN A 280 -47.56 -6.11 -17.41
CA ASN A 280 -46.61 -6.97 -18.12
C ASN A 280 -45.21 -6.84 -17.52
N TYR A 281 -44.77 -5.63 -17.23
CA TYR A 281 -43.49 -5.41 -16.55
C TYR A 281 -43.46 -6.04 -15.15
N LEU A 282 -44.53 -5.88 -14.37
CA LEU A 282 -44.66 -6.50 -13.04
C LEU A 282 -44.66 -8.04 -13.11
N LYS A 283 -45.22 -8.65 -14.16
CA LYS A 283 -45.15 -10.10 -14.38
C LYS A 283 -43.70 -10.56 -14.63
N ASN A 284 -42.93 -9.79 -15.40
CA ASN A 284 -41.52 -10.10 -15.68
C ASN A 284 -40.68 -10.08 -14.39
N LEU A 285 -40.91 -9.10 -13.50
CA LEU A 285 -40.27 -9.06 -12.18
C LEU A 285 -40.65 -10.27 -11.32
N ARG A 286 -41.93 -10.67 -11.32
CA ARG A 286 -42.37 -11.87 -10.60
C ARG A 286 -41.77 -13.15 -11.15
N SER A 287 -41.61 -13.28 -12.47
CA SER A 287 -40.92 -14.43 -13.08
C SER A 287 -39.44 -14.49 -12.71
N ALA A 288 -38.83 -13.35 -12.37
CA ALA A 288 -37.48 -13.24 -11.84
C ALA A 288 -37.39 -13.50 -10.32
N ASN A 289 -38.47 -13.97 -9.68
CA ASN A 289 -38.57 -14.15 -8.22
C ASN A 289 -38.38 -12.85 -7.42
N ILE A 290 -38.58 -11.68 -8.05
CA ILE A 290 -38.62 -10.39 -7.36
C ILE A 290 -40.03 -10.17 -6.83
N THR A 291 -40.14 -9.91 -5.53
CA THR A 291 -41.44 -9.66 -4.88
C THR A 291 -41.71 -8.17 -4.83
N LEU A 292 -42.87 -7.75 -5.34
CA LEU A 292 -43.38 -6.38 -5.21
C LEU A 292 -44.61 -6.38 -4.31
N GLN A 293 -44.58 -5.56 -3.26
CA GLN A 293 -45.72 -5.26 -2.42
C GLN A 293 -46.11 -3.79 -2.57
N ILE A 294 -47.38 -3.51 -2.81
CA ILE A 294 -47.92 -2.16 -2.91
C ILE A 294 -48.88 -1.97 -1.74
N SER A 295 -48.64 -0.96 -0.91
CA SER A 295 -49.49 -0.62 0.22
C SER A 295 -49.86 0.86 0.18
N SER A 296 -51.11 1.18 0.45
CA SER A 296 -51.57 2.56 0.60
C SER A 296 -51.32 3.04 2.03
N SER A 297 -50.78 4.23 2.21
CA SER A 297 -50.63 4.88 3.52
C SER A 297 -51.35 6.22 3.54
N LYS A 298 -52.10 6.48 4.61
CA LYS A 298 -52.79 7.77 4.82
C LYS A 298 -51.82 8.89 5.18
N ASP A 299 -50.66 8.53 5.71
CA ASP A 299 -49.65 9.46 6.18
C ASP A 299 -48.26 8.92 5.83
N ILE A 300 -47.50 9.72 5.11
CA ILE A 300 -46.12 9.49 4.70
C ILE A 300 -45.41 10.81 4.92
N THR A 301 -44.32 10.78 5.68
CA THR A 301 -43.42 11.92 5.84
C THR A 301 -42.13 11.65 5.08
N LEU A 302 -41.81 12.50 4.11
CA LEU A 302 -40.56 12.43 3.38
C LEU A 302 -39.63 13.53 3.89
N LYS A 303 -38.39 13.13 4.22
CA LYS A 303 -37.34 14.06 4.66
C LYS A 303 -36.87 14.94 3.49
N ALA A 304 -36.27 16.07 3.81
CA ALA A 304 -35.57 16.89 2.81
C ALA A 304 -34.37 16.14 2.21
N THR A 305 -34.09 16.38 0.93
CA THR A 305 -32.87 15.93 0.24
C THR A 305 -31.64 16.75 0.68
N GLY A 306 -31.89 17.95 1.23
CA GLY A 306 -30.90 18.99 1.52
C GLY A 306 -30.80 19.99 0.37
N ASP A 307 -30.29 21.19 0.65
CA ASP A 307 -30.23 22.24 -0.35
C ASP A 307 -29.21 21.96 -1.45
N PRO A 308 -29.53 22.30 -2.71
CA PRO A 308 -28.55 22.31 -3.78
C PRO A 308 -27.45 23.34 -3.47
N ASP A 309 -26.18 22.92 -3.58
CA ASP A 309 -25.07 23.86 -3.45
C ASP A 309 -24.97 24.69 -4.73
N VAL A 310 -25.35 25.96 -4.65
CA VAL A 310 -25.36 26.88 -5.77
C VAL A 310 -24.33 27.98 -5.53
N THR A 311 -23.11 27.77 -6.03
CA THR A 311 -21.99 28.68 -5.78
C THR A 311 -22.03 29.95 -6.62
N TYR A 312 -22.59 29.90 -7.83
CA TYR A 312 -22.49 30.99 -8.81
C TYR A 312 -23.81 31.68 -9.14
N ALA A 313 -24.95 31.03 -8.90
CA ALA A 313 -26.25 31.64 -9.15
C ALA A 313 -26.78 32.29 -7.86
N LYS A 314 -27.45 33.44 -8.03
CA LYS A 314 -28.15 34.14 -6.94
C LYS A 314 -29.63 34.20 -7.28
N ARG A 315 -30.48 34.06 -6.28
CA ARG A 315 -31.92 34.30 -6.43
C ARG A 315 -32.10 35.76 -6.86
N SER A 316 -32.83 35.99 -7.95
CA SER A 316 -33.31 37.33 -8.27
C SER A 316 -34.29 37.74 -7.17
N GLU A 317 -34.04 38.90 -6.57
CA GLU A 317 -35.05 39.59 -5.75
C GLU A 317 -36.26 39.98 -6.60
#